data_AF-A0A661N218-F1
#
_entry.id   AF-A0A661N218-F1
#
_cell.length_a   1.000
_cell.length_b   1.000
_cell.length_c   1.000
_cell.angle_alpha   90.00
_cell.angle_beta   90.00
_cell.angle_gamma   90.00
#
_symmetry.space_group_name_H-M   'P 1'
#
loop_
_entity.id
_entity.type
_entity.pdbx_description
1 polymer ?
#
loop_
_entity_poly.entity_id
_entity_poly.type
_entity_poly.pdbx_seq_one_letter_code
_entity_poly.pdbx_strand_id
1 'polypeptide(L)'
;MVAVYEQAGDGAPLSEDGLAQIASLKAHYCQWLDGKEWERWASLFAEDAIMQVGPSAGAARRGRAAIKKLVSGQLQRARTLHRAWDPEVSTEASGGVRVVWQMQDRVETPLYVLEGAGFYEDRYVQCDARWKIASVRLHRSKVELRPKSMIMRAILWMHAGGWLARLSHSADQTLGEALHVGLAAGERP
;
A
#
# COMPACT_ATOMS: atom_id res chain seq x y z
N MET A 1 -8.23 0.13 -22.66
CA MET A 1 -7.08 0.55 -23.48
C MET A 1 -6.03 0.99 -22.48
N VAL A 2 -4.98 0.18 -22.24
CA VAL A 2 -3.91 0.55 -21.31
C VAL A 2 -3.07 1.60 -22.02
N ALA A 3 -3.03 2.82 -21.50
CA ALA A 3 -2.16 3.85 -22.04
C ALA A 3 -0.72 3.49 -21.65
N VAL A 4 0.07 3.01 -22.60
CA VAL A 4 1.51 2.85 -22.44
C VAL A 4 2.10 4.26 -22.53
N TYR A 5 2.23 4.94 -21.40
CA TYR A 5 2.98 6.19 -21.36
C TYR A 5 4.47 5.86 -21.39
N GLU A 6 5.10 6.18 -22.52
CA GLU A 6 6.52 6.00 -22.76
C GLU A 6 7.32 7.05 -21.97
N GLN A 7 7.88 6.65 -20.83
CA GLN A 7 8.95 7.37 -20.14
C GLN A 7 10.04 6.41 -19.66
N ALA A 8 11.18 6.49 -20.36
CA ALA A 8 12.57 6.14 -20.01
C ALA A 8 12.82 5.00 -19.00
N GLY A 9 12.38 3.78 -19.32
CA GLY A 9 13.09 2.58 -18.89
C GLY A 9 14.31 2.35 -19.78
N ASP A 10 15.44 1.90 -19.22
CA ASP A 10 16.63 1.48 -19.97
C ASP A 10 16.56 0.00 -20.41
N GLY A 11 15.50 -0.71 -20.01
CA GLY A 11 15.25 -2.11 -20.34
C GLY A 11 14.46 -2.30 -21.64
N ALA A 12 14.47 -3.55 -22.14
CA ALA A 12 13.67 -3.93 -23.29
C ALA A 12 12.16 -3.75 -23.02
N PRO A 13 11.34 -3.44 -24.05
CA PRO A 13 9.89 -3.35 -23.88
C PRO A 13 9.28 -4.61 -23.27
N LEU A 14 8.36 -4.44 -22.31
CA LEU A 14 7.62 -5.55 -21.72
C LEU A 14 6.65 -6.14 -22.77
N SER A 15 6.59 -7.47 -22.88
CA SER A 15 5.62 -8.15 -23.74
C SER A 15 4.17 -7.92 -23.28
N GLU A 16 3.22 -8.01 -24.22
CA GLU A 16 1.79 -7.90 -23.90
C GLU A 16 1.33 -8.95 -22.87
N ASP A 17 1.82 -10.19 -22.99
CA ASP A 17 1.57 -11.26 -22.04
C ASP A 17 2.14 -10.93 -20.65
N GLY A 18 3.37 -10.40 -20.59
CA GLY A 18 3.97 -9.94 -19.34
C GLY A 18 3.14 -8.84 -18.65
N LEU A 19 2.64 -7.87 -19.43
CA LEU A 19 1.76 -6.81 -18.93
C LEU A 19 0.44 -7.39 -18.39
N ALA A 20 -0.19 -8.32 -19.13
CA ALA A 20 -1.42 -8.97 -18.70
C ALA A 20 -1.24 -9.76 -17.39
N GLN A 21 -0.11 -10.45 -17.23
CA GLN A 21 0.21 -11.18 -16.01
C GLN A 21 0.43 -10.25 -14.82
N ILE A 22 1.13 -9.12 -15.00
CA ILE A 22 1.31 -8.11 -13.94
C ILE A 22 -0.03 -7.47 -13.55
N ALA A 23 -0.87 -7.14 -14.53
CA ALA A 23 -2.21 -6.60 -14.27
C ALA A 23 -3.09 -7.59 -13.49
N SER A 24 -3.09 -8.87 -13.88
CA SER A 24 -3.77 -9.94 -13.14
C SER A 24 -3.22 -10.09 -11.72
N LEU A 25 -1.90 -10.02 -11.56
CA LEU A 25 -1.24 -10.07 -10.27
C LEU A 25 -1.70 -8.92 -9.35
N LYS A 26 -1.79 -7.68 -9.84
CA LYS A 26 -2.29 -6.53 -9.05
C LYS A 26 -3.79 -6.64 -8.75
N ALA A 27 -4.59 -7.20 -9.66
CA ALA A 27 -6.00 -7.49 -9.39
C ALA A 27 -6.16 -8.52 -8.26
N HIS A 28 -5.39 -9.61 -8.30
CA HIS A 28 -5.34 -10.59 -7.22
C HIS A 28 -4.83 -10.00 -5.91
N TYR A 29 -3.85 -9.09 -5.96
CA TYR A 29 -3.40 -8.36 -4.79
C TYR A 29 -4.57 -7.65 -4.09
N CYS A 30 -5.37 -6.86 -4.82
CA CYS A 30 -6.50 -6.15 -4.24
C CYS A 30 -7.58 -7.13 -3.74
N GLN A 31 -7.97 -8.09 -4.58
CA GLN A 31 -9.02 -9.05 -4.27
C GLN A 31 -8.68 -9.89 -3.02
N TRP A 32 -7.47 -10.44 -2.95
CA TRP A 32 -7.07 -11.32 -1.86
C TRP A 32 -6.78 -10.55 -0.58
N LEU A 33 -6.31 -9.30 -0.67
CA LEU A 33 -6.18 -8.39 0.47
C LEU A 33 -7.56 -8.09 1.09
N ASP A 34 -8.53 -7.76 0.25
CA ASP A 34 -9.88 -7.44 0.69
C ASP A 34 -10.63 -8.65 1.21
N GLY A 35 -10.43 -9.81 0.57
CA GLY A 35 -10.92 -11.11 1.01
C GLY A 35 -10.19 -11.72 2.21
N LYS A 36 -9.09 -11.11 2.68
CA LYS A 36 -8.28 -11.60 3.81
C LYS A 36 -7.64 -12.98 3.56
N GLU A 37 -7.37 -13.29 2.29
CA GLU A 37 -6.77 -14.55 1.83
C GLU A 37 -5.25 -14.53 2.03
N TRP A 38 -4.79 -14.46 3.28
CA TRP A 38 -3.43 -14.04 3.63
C TRP A 38 -2.30 -14.87 3.04
N GLU A 39 -2.47 -16.19 2.96
CA GLU A 39 -1.46 -17.06 2.36
C GLU A 39 -1.35 -16.83 0.84
N ARG A 40 -2.49 -16.75 0.16
CA ARG A 40 -2.54 -16.46 -1.28
C ARG A 40 -1.99 -15.07 -1.57
N TRP A 41 -2.42 -14.08 -0.80
CA TRP A 41 -1.96 -12.70 -0.90
C TRP A 41 -0.45 -12.60 -0.69
N ALA A 42 0.09 -13.21 0.37
CA ALA A 42 1.52 -13.22 0.63
C ALA A 42 2.32 -13.93 -0.49
N SER A 43 1.75 -14.95 -1.12
CA SER A 43 2.40 -15.66 -2.22
C SER A 43 2.68 -14.79 -3.45
N LEU A 44 2.01 -13.64 -3.60
CA LEU A 44 2.25 -12.70 -4.70
C LEU A 44 3.61 -12.00 -4.60
N PHE A 45 4.20 -11.91 -3.41
CA PHE A 45 5.46 -11.23 -3.18
C PHE A 45 6.67 -12.12 -3.43
N ALA A 46 7.80 -11.52 -3.81
CA ALA A 46 9.11 -12.17 -3.72
C ALA A 46 9.45 -12.47 -2.25
N GLU A 47 10.35 -13.43 -2.01
CA GLU A 47 10.70 -13.85 -0.65
C GLU A 47 11.25 -12.68 0.19
N ASP A 48 12.06 -11.84 -0.44
CA ASP A 48 12.75 -10.70 0.17
C ASP A 48 12.10 -9.34 -0.15
N ALA A 49 10.84 -9.35 -0.59
CA ALA A 49 10.12 -8.16 -1.01
C ALA A 49 10.09 -7.06 0.07
N ILE A 50 9.94 -5.80 -0.37
CA ILE A 50 9.91 -4.63 0.51
C ILE A 50 8.56 -3.92 0.39
N MET A 51 7.87 -3.69 1.50
CA MET A 51 6.65 -2.89 1.54
C MET A 51 6.87 -1.64 2.39
N GLN A 52 6.54 -0.47 1.83
CA GLN A 52 6.51 0.81 2.53
C GLN A 52 5.13 1.45 2.37
N VAL A 53 4.29 1.34 3.40
CA VAL A 53 2.93 1.90 3.43
C VAL A 53 2.77 3.10 4.35
N GLY A 54 3.84 3.44 5.08
CA GLY A 54 3.90 4.61 5.95
C GLY A 54 4.85 5.69 5.40
N PRO A 55 4.81 6.88 5.99
CA PRO A 55 5.41 8.10 5.43
C PRO A 55 6.94 8.16 5.55
N SER A 56 7.56 7.26 6.30
CA SER A 56 8.99 7.27 6.56
C SER A 56 9.66 5.99 6.07
N ALA A 57 10.95 6.06 5.79
CA ALA A 57 11.76 4.88 5.47
C ALA A 57 11.72 3.83 6.60
N GLY A 58 11.53 4.24 7.85
CA GLY A 58 11.36 3.34 9.00
C GLY A 58 10.07 2.51 8.98
N ALA A 59 9.10 2.90 8.16
CA ALA A 59 7.88 2.13 7.93
C ALA A 59 8.07 0.95 6.96
N ALA A 60 9.24 0.84 6.30
CA ALA A 60 9.52 -0.26 5.40
C ALA A 60 9.58 -1.60 6.16
N ARG A 61 9.00 -2.64 5.57
CA ARG A 61 9.12 -4.02 6.03
C ARG A 61 9.71 -4.87 4.92
N ARG A 62 10.74 -5.65 5.27
CA ARG A 62 11.44 -6.55 4.34
C ARG A 62 11.06 -8.00 4.62
N GLY A 63 10.82 -8.73 3.56
CA GLY A 63 10.49 -10.15 3.58
C GLY A 63 8.99 -10.41 3.57
N ARG A 64 8.57 -11.38 2.73
CA ARG A 64 7.17 -11.79 2.56
C ARG A 64 6.47 -12.06 3.90
N ALA A 65 7.12 -12.80 4.79
CA ALA A 65 6.57 -13.16 6.10
C ALA A 65 6.31 -11.93 6.99
N ALA A 66 7.24 -10.96 7.00
CA ALA A 66 7.09 -9.74 7.79
C ALA A 66 5.98 -8.84 7.24
N ILE A 67 5.89 -8.72 5.91
CA ILE A 67 4.82 -7.98 5.21
C ILE A 67 3.46 -8.58 5.56
N LYS A 68 3.30 -9.89 5.40
CA LYS A 68 2.07 -10.60 5.77
C LYS A 68 1.70 -10.36 7.22
N LYS A 69 2.64 -10.51 8.15
CA LYS A 69 2.40 -10.32 9.59
C LYS A 69 1.90 -8.90 9.88
N LEU A 70 2.53 -7.88 9.30
CA LEU A 70 2.12 -6.48 9.49
C LEU A 70 0.70 -6.26 8.96
N VAL A 71 0.47 -6.56 7.67
CA VAL A 71 -0.78 -6.21 6.98
C VAL A 71 -1.96 -7.01 7.53
N SER A 72 -1.79 -8.32 7.76
CA SER A 72 -2.85 -9.13 8.39
C SER A 72 -3.16 -8.64 9.80
N GLY A 73 -2.14 -8.29 10.61
CA GLY A 73 -2.35 -7.74 11.95
C GLY A 73 -3.17 -6.44 11.95
N GLN A 74 -2.95 -5.57 10.97
CA GLN A 74 -3.67 -4.29 10.85
C GLN A 74 -5.09 -4.46 10.32
N LEU A 75 -5.29 -5.36 9.34
CA LEU A 75 -6.53 -5.40 8.56
C LEU A 75 -7.44 -6.60 8.89
N GLN A 76 -7.04 -7.52 9.78
CA GLN A 76 -7.81 -8.73 10.11
C GLN A 76 -9.27 -8.46 10.46
N ARG A 77 -9.53 -7.35 11.18
CA ARG A 77 -10.87 -6.98 11.67
C ARG A 77 -11.50 -5.82 10.87
N ALA A 78 -10.84 -5.39 9.80
CA ALA A 78 -11.31 -4.29 8.97
C ALA A 78 -12.06 -4.82 7.74
N ARG A 79 -13.13 -4.13 7.34
CA ARG A 79 -13.70 -4.26 5.99
C ARG A 79 -12.93 -3.32 5.09
N THR A 80 -12.35 -3.84 4.01
CA THR A 80 -11.49 -3.07 3.13
C THR A 80 -11.95 -3.16 1.68
N LEU A 81 -11.64 -2.11 0.92
CA LEU A 81 -11.74 -2.08 -0.53
C LEU A 81 -10.51 -1.37 -1.07
N HIS A 82 -9.69 -2.06 -1.86
CA HIS A 82 -8.54 -1.49 -2.54
C HIS A 82 -8.77 -1.51 -4.05
N ARG A 83 -8.55 -0.37 -4.68
CA ARG A 83 -8.61 -0.22 -6.13
C ARG A 83 -7.26 0.29 -6.62
N ALA A 84 -6.76 -0.36 -7.67
CA ALA A 84 -5.56 0.04 -8.40
C ALA A 84 -5.90 0.00 -9.90
N TRP A 85 -5.63 1.07 -10.63
CA TRP A 85 -5.97 1.19 -12.05
C TRP A 85 -4.97 2.10 -12.78
N ASP A 86 -5.15 2.24 -14.09
CA ASP A 86 -4.34 3.05 -15.01
C ASP A 86 -2.82 2.86 -14.80
N PRO A 87 -2.27 1.67 -15.10
CA PRO A 87 -0.86 1.39 -14.90
C PRO A 87 0.03 2.19 -15.87
N GLU A 88 1.03 2.87 -15.31
CA GLU A 88 2.16 3.43 -16.06
C GLU A 88 3.38 2.53 -15.87
N VAL A 89 3.95 2.01 -16.95
CA VAL A 89 4.90 0.89 -16.90
C VAL A 89 6.26 1.30 -17.46
N SER A 90 7.34 0.92 -16.76
CA SER A 90 8.71 1.02 -17.26
C SER A 90 9.51 -0.25 -16.96
N THR A 91 10.36 -0.66 -17.91
CA THR A 91 11.25 -1.81 -17.74
C THR A 91 12.65 -1.35 -17.40
N GLU A 92 13.32 -2.06 -16.50
CA GLU A 92 14.70 -1.80 -16.14
C GLU A 92 15.65 -2.73 -16.90
N ALA A 93 16.91 -2.32 -17.09
CA ALA A 93 17.96 -3.14 -17.69
C ALA A 93 18.17 -4.49 -16.96
N SER A 94 17.82 -4.57 -15.67
CA SER A 94 17.86 -5.80 -14.87
C SER A 94 16.78 -6.83 -15.25
N GLY A 95 15.83 -6.48 -16.13
CA GLY A 95 14.63 -7.27 -16.44
C GLY A 95 13.48 -7.07 -15.44
N GLY A 96 13.67 -6.27 -14.39
CA GLY A 96 12.60 -5.84 -13.50
C GLY A 96 11.63 -4.88 -14.19
N VAL A 97 10.39 -4.84 -13.71
CA VAL A 97 9.35 -3.93 -14.21
C VAL A 97 8.89 -3.03 -13.07
N ARG A 98 8.83 -1.73 -13.30
CA ARG A 98 8.18 -0.77 -12.42
C ARG A 98 6.80 -0.44 -12.95
N VAL A 99 5.84 -0.31 -12.04
CA VAL A 99 4.50 0.15 -12.39
C VAL A 99 4.01 1.16 -11.36
N VAL A 100 3.57 2.31 -11.85
CA VAL A 100 2.80 3.26 -11.06
C VAL A 100 1.31 2.96 -11.26
N TRP A 101 0.57 2.78 -10.16
CA TRP A 101 -0.87 2.53 -10.21
C TRP A 101 -1.62 3.66 -9.50
N GLN A 102 -2.61 4.25 -10.15
CA GLN A 102 -3.57 5.10 -9.46
C GLN A 102 -4.32 4.27 -8.41
N MET A 103 -4.51 4.83 -7.22
CA MET A 103 -4.95 4.09 -6.04
C MET A 103 -6.07 4.81 -5.29
N GLN A 104 -7.09 4.05 -4.89
CA GLN A 104 -8.04 4.44 -3.86
C GLN A 104 -8.28 3.28 -2.91
N ASP A 105 -8.38 3.60 -1.63
CA ASP A 105 -8.66 2.63 -0.60
C ASP A 105 -9.72 3.12 0.38
N ARG A 106 -10.49 2.15 0.88
CA ARG A 106 -11.43 2.35 1.98
C ARG A 106 -11.13 1.31 3.03
N VAL A 107 -10.89 1.74 4.26
CA VAL A 107 -10.64 0.87 5.42
C VAL A 107 -11.65 1.21 6.51
N GLU A 108 -12.54 0.28 6.78
CA GLU A 108 -13.57 0.42 7.80
C GLU A 108 -13.28 -0.49 8.99
N THR A 109 -13.00 0.14 10.13
CA THR A 109 -12.75 -0.52 11.42
C THR A 109 -13.96 -0.32 12.35
N PRO A 110 -13.97 -0.93 13.55
CA PRO A 110 -14.95 -0.59 14.58
C PRO A 110 -14.88 0.86 15.07
N LEU A 111 -13.71 1.52 14.94
CA LEU A 111 -13.45 2.83 15.54
C LEU A 111 -13.61 3.98 14.53
N TYR A 112 -13.26 3.75 13.28
CA TYR A 112 -13.26 4.78 12.25
C TYR A 112 -13.43 4.18 10.85
N VAL A 113 -13.67 5.08 9.91
CA VAL A 113 -13.63 4.84 8.48
C VAL A 113 -12.52 5.71 7.90
N LEU A 114 -11.61 5.10 7.16
CA LEU A 114 -10.58 5.78 6.39
C LEU A 114 -10.94 5.67 4.91
N GLU A 115 -10.86 6.79 4.19
CA GLU A 115 -10.89 6.83 2.73
C GLU A 115 -9.63 7.53 2.24
N GLY A 116 -8.84 6.84 1.42
CA GLY A 116 -7.57 7.33 0.90
C GLY A 116 -7.56 7.36 -0.62
N ALA A 117 -6.71 8.24 -1.14
CA ALA A 117 -6.37 8.31 -2.56
C ALA A 117 -4.89 8.66 -2.75
N GLY A 118 -4.32 8.20 -3.86
CA GLY A 118 -2.93 8.44 -4.23
C GLY A 118 -2.48 7.45 -5.29
N PHE A 119 -1.27 6.91 -5.16
CA PHE A 119 -0.72 5.94 -6.10
C PHE A 119 0.21 4.93 -5.42
N TYR A 120 0.35 3.76 -6.04
CA TYR A 120 1.42 2.82 -5.72
C TYR A 120 2.59 3.01 -6.68
N GLU A 121 3.82 2.89 -6.18
CA GLU A 121 5.01 2.60 -6.95
C GLU A 121 5.43 1.15 -6.66
N ASP A 122 5.07 0.25 -7.57
CA ASP A 122 5.36 -1.17 -7.45
C ASP A 122 6.56 -1.55 -8.32
N ARG A 123 7.33 -2.53 -7.85
CA ARG A 123 8.35 -3.22 -8.65
C ARG A 123 8.00 -4.69 -8.74
N TYR A 124 8.13 -5.26 -9.92
CA TYR A 124 7.91 -6.66 -10.23
C TYR A 124 9.19 -7.29 -10.77
N VAL A 125 9.36 -8.56 -10.44
CA VAL A 125 10.45 -9.41 -10.93
C VAL A 125 9.91 -10.77 -11.30
N GLN A 126 10.57 -11.45 -12.23
CA GLN A 126 10.24 -12.83 -12.57
C GLN A 126 11.03 -13.78 -11.66
N CYS A 127 10.34 -14.68 -10.98
CA CYS A 127 10.92 -15.76 -10.18
C CYS A 127 10.34 -17.09 -10.67
N ASP A 128 11.19 -18.02 -11.12
CA ASP A 128 10.78 -19.33 -11.66
C ASP A 128 9.66 -19.21 -12.70
N ALA A 129 9.89 -18.36 -13.71
CA ALA A 129 8.96 -18.02 -14.78
C ALA A 129 7.65 -17.34 -14.36
N ARG A 130 7.45 -16.94 -13.10
CA ARG A 130 6.25 -16.24 -12.61
C ARG A 130 6.58 -14.84 -12.11
N TRP A 131 5.72 -13.87 -12.41
CA TRP A 131 5.84 -12.54 -11.84
C TRP A 131 5.56 -12.54 -10.32
N LYS A 132 6.36 -11.74 -9.60
CA LYS A 132 6.24 -11.49 -8.17
C LYS A 132 6.43 -10.01 -7.88
N ILE A 133 5.79 -9.54 -6.82
CA ILE A 133 5.99 -8.19 -6.29
C ILE A 133 7.31 -8.16 -5.53
N ALA A 134 8.29 -7.41 -6.03
CA ALA A 134 9.56 -7.15 -5.35
C ALA A 134 9.44 -5.98 -4.38
N SER A 135 8.67 -4.94 -4.72
CA SER A 135 8.38 -3.86 -3.77
C SER A 135 7.03 -3.22 -3.99
N VAL A 136 6.47 -2.68 -2.91
CA VAL A 136 5.30 -1.81 -2.90
C VAL A 136 5.67 -0.57 -2.10
N ARG A 137 5.56 0.61 -2.73
CA ARG A 137 5.56 1.88 -2.00
C ARG A 137 4.22 2.56 -2.24
N LEU A 138 3.57 2.97 -1.15
CA LEU A 138 2.28 3.62 -1.20
C LEU A 138 2.43 5.11 -0.89
N HIS A 139 2.03 5.92 -1.86
CA HIS A 139 1.95 7.37 -1.74
C HIS A 139 0.49 7.76 -1.62
N ARG A 140 0.12 8.42 -0.53
CA ARG A 140 -1.24 8.94 -0.34
C ARG A 140 -1.20 10.46 -0.37
N SER A 141 -1.94 11.03 -1.31
CA SER A 141 -2.13 12.47 -1.46
C SER A 141 -3.37 12.99 -0.74
N LYS A 142 -4.33 12.10 -0.45
CA LYS A 142 -5.53 12.40 0.34
C LYS A 142 -5.81 11.27 1.33
N VAL A 143 -6.15 11.65 2.56
CA VAL A 143 -6.77 10.78 3.55
C VAL A 143 -7.88 11.54 4.24
N GLU A 144 -9.06 10.91 4.27
CA GLU A 144 -10.21 11.35 5.04
C GLU A 144 -10.52 10.31 6.12
N LEU A 145 -10.50 10.74 7.37
CA LEU A 145 -10.75 9.87 8.52
C LEU A 145 -12.03 10.30 9.23
N ARG A 146 -13.02 9.41 9.24
CA ARG A 146 -14.34 9.62 9.86
C ARG A 146 -14.49 8.73 11.10
N PRO A 147 -14.44 9.29 12.32
CA PRO A 147 -14.64 8.52 13.55
C PRO A 147 -16.09 8.02 13.69
N LYS A 148 -16.26 6.85 14.29
CA LYS A 148 -17.59 6.24 14.55
C LYS A 148 -18.19 6.60 15.92
N SER A 149 -17.47 7.30 16.78
CA SER A 149 -17.97 7.72 18.10
C SER A 149 -17.47 9.11 18.50
N MET A 150 -18.21 9.78 19.40
CA MET A 150 -17.79 11.07 19.97
C MET A 150 -16.49 10.96 20.79
N ILE A 151 -16.32 9.84 21.51
CA ILE A 151 -15.08 9.55 22.25
C ILE A 151 -13.90 9.47 21.27
N MET A 152 -14.04 8.71 20.17
CA MET A 152 -12.98 8.60 19.19
C MET A 152 -12.69 9.95 18.51
N ARG A 153 -13.73 10.74 18.22
CA ARG A 153 -13.57 12.10 17.68
C ARG A 153 -12.76 12.98 18.63
N ALA A 154 -13.02 12.91 19.94
CA ALA A 154 -12.25 13.65 20.93
C ALA A 154 -10.78 13.20 20.99
N ILE A 155 -10.52 11.89 21.00
CA ILE A 155 -9.17 11.32 20.99
C ILE A 155 -8.38 11.77 19.74
N LEU A 156 -9.00 11.71 18.56
CA LEU A 156 -8.37 12.16 17.31
C LEU A 156 -8.08 13.66 17.31
N TRP A 157 -9.00 14.47 17.83
CA TRP A 157 -8.77 15.90 17.99
C TRP A 157 -7.61 16.19 18.95
N MET A 158 -7.51 15.45 20.06
CA MET A 158 -6.40 15.56 21.02
C MET A 158 -5.06 15.15 20.39
N HIS A 159 -5.04 14.11 19.56
CA HIS A 159 -3.86 13.70 18.79
C HIS A 159 -3.43 14.78 17.80
N ALA A 160 -4.36 15.26 16.97
CA ALA A 160 -4.09 16.30 15.98
C ALA A 160 -3.60 17.62 16.62
N GLY A 161 -4.08 17.95 17.82
CA GLY A 161 -3.66 19.11 18.59
C GLY A 161 -2.41 18.91 19.46
N GLY A 162 -1.77 17.73 19.43
CA GLY A 162 -0.61 17.39 20.26
C GLY A 162 -0.89 17.27 21.77
N TRP A 163 -2.16 17.31 22.16
CA TRP A 163 -2.60 17.17 23.56
C TRP A 163 -2.45 15.73 24.05
N LEU A 164 -2.70 14.75 23.17
CA LEU A 164 -2.54 13.34 23.52
C LEU A 164 -1.08 13.00 23.82
N ALA A 165 -0.12 13.48 23.02
CA ALA A 165 1.31 13.32 23.27
C ALA A 165 1.76 13.87 24.63
N ARG A 166 1.14 14.98 25.09
CA ARG A 166 1.41 15.60 26.40
C ARG A 166 0.86 14.78 27.57
N LEU A 167 -0.26 14.08 27.38
CA LEU A 167 -0.86 13.22 28.39
C LEU A 167 -0.24 11.83 28.43
N SER A 168 0.03 11.25 27.25
CA SER A 168 0.63 9.93 27.08
C SER A 168 1.30 9.83 25.70
N HIS A 169 2.62 9.94 25.69
CA HIS A 169 3.42 9.83 24.46
C HIS A 169 3.25 8.47 23.76
N SER A 170 3.16 7.38 24.53
CA SER A 170 2.99 6.03 23.97
C SER A 170 1.61 5.82 23.33
N ALA A 171 0.55 6.41 23.91
CA ALA A 171 -0.78 6.36 23.32
C ALA A 171 -0.86 7.18 22.03
N ASP A 172 -0.20 8.33 22.01
CA ASP A 172 -0.10 9.19 20.82
C ASP A 172 0.68 8.51 19.68
N GLN A 173 1.84 7.89 19.98
CA GLN A 173 2.58 7.11 18.99
C GLN A 173 1.79 5.91 18.50
N THR A 174 1.16 5.13 19.39
CA THR A 174 0.37 3.95 18.99
C THR A 174 -0.79 4.35 18.09
N LEU A 175 -1.48 5.45 18.43
CA LEU A 175 -2.55 5.99 17.61
C LEU A 175 -2.01 6.54 16.28
N GLY A 176 -0.89 7.26 16.31
CA GLY A 176 -0.18 7.73 15.14
C GLY A 176 0.16 6.58 14.19
N GLU A 177 0.75 5.50 14.68
CA GLU A 177 1.06 4.30 13.88
C GLU A 177 -0.20 3.61 13.33
N ALA A 178 -1.28 3.56 14.12
CA ALA A 178 -2.56 3.02 13.67
C ALA A 178 -3.24 3.90 12.60
N LEU A 179 -3.04 5.22 12.65
CA LEU A 179 -3.56 6.19 11.69
C LEU A 179 -2.63 6.42 10.49
N HIS A 180 -1.33 6.21 10.64
CA HIS A 180 -0.28 6.40 9.63
C HIS A 180 -0.18 5.28 8.61
N VAL A 181 -1.28 4.57 8.42
CA VAL A 181 -1.59 3.97 7.13
C VAL A 181 -2.00 5.11 6.15
N GLY A 182 -1.24 6.23 6.02
CA GLY A 182 -1.54 7.13 4.89
C GLY A 182 -1.24 8.61 4.79
N LEU A 183 -0.46 9.32 5.61
CA LEU A 183 -0.07 10.70 5.22
C LEU A 183 1.40 10.94 5.54
N ALA A 184 2.20 11.11 4.48
CA ALA A 184 3.48 11.79 4.59
C ALA A 184 3.21 13.29 4.51
N ALA A 185 3.60 14.03 5.53
CA ALA A 185 3.70 15.47 5.40
C ALA A 185 4.87 15.79 4.45
N GLY A 186 4.56 16.34 3.27
CA GLY A 186 5.54 17.12 2.51
C GLY A 186 6.19 16.48 1.28
N GLU A 187 5.81 15.28 0.83
CA GLU A 187 6.27 14.78 -0.48
C GLU A 187 5.27 15.22 -1.57
N ARG A 188 5.72 16.13 -2.43
CA ARG A 188 5.00 16.59 -3.63
C ARG A 188 5.07 15.51 -4.72
N PRO A 189 4.14 15.52 -5.70
CA PRO A 189 4.14 14.60 -6.84
C PRO A 189 5.46 14.64 -7.61
#